data_AF-A0A9W6RCC8-F1
#
_entry.id   AF-A0A9W6RCC8-F1
#
_cell.length_a   1.000
_cell.length_b   1.000
_cell.length_c   1.000
_cell.angle_alpha   90.00
_cell.angle_beta   90.00
_cell.angle_gamma   90.00
#
_symmetry.space_group_name_H-M   'P 1'
#
loop_
_entity.id
_entity.type
_entity.pdbx_description
1 polymer ?
#
loop_
_entity_poly.entity_id
_entity_poly.type
_entity_poly.pdbx_seq_one_letter_code
_entity_poly.pdbx_strand_id
1 'polypeptide(L)'
;MSEYQYYEFLAIDRPLDDDEQAEIRSLSTRARITATSFVNEYHWGNFKGDPNHLMEHYYDAHLYVANWGTHRVMFRLPTDLLDPDVVDEYCVGDQVSAHDSGDVIVLDFTSEDDLGEFDFDYDPETLLSAIVGVRAELAAGDLRPLYLAWLAAYGAWERDEDLFDRDADDDPEPPVPPGLHTLVAGLVGDLLVRWAGLCRGGE
;
A
#
# COMPACT_ATOMS: atom_id res chain seq x y z
N MET A 1 14.95 -17.29 -10.72
CA MET A 1 14.10 -17.04 -11.90
C MET A 1 14.46 -15.66 -12.44
N SER A 2 13.78 -15.16 -13.47
CA SER A 2 13.98 -13.77 -13.90
C SER A 2 13.29 -12.84 -12.90
N GLU A 3 13.92 -11.71 -12.61
CA GLU A 3 13.34 -10.61 -11.85
C GLU A 3 12.00 -10.21 -12.48
N TYR A 4 10.95 -10.00 -11.67
CA TYR A 4 9.69 -9.40 -12.12
C TYR A 4 9.20 -8.39 -11.11
N GLN A 5 8.83 -7.22 -11.61
CA GLN A 5 8.22 -6.16 -10.82
C GLN A 5 7.07 -5.53 -11.59
N TYR A 6 5.98 -5.26 -10.89
CA TYR A 6 4.80 -4.57 -11.38
C TYR A 6 4.60 -3.28 -10.59
N TYR A 7 4.41 -2.17 -11.29
CA TYR A 7 4.08 -0.86 -10.72
C TYR A 7 2.81 -0.33 -11.35
N GLU A 8 1.85 0.07 -10.52
CA GLU A 8 0.63 0.74 -10.94
C GLU A 8 0.37 1.96 -10.06
N PHE A 9 0.05 3.10 -10.68
CA PHE A 9 -0.39 4.31 -10.00
C PHE A 9 -1.71 4.77 -10.60
N LEU A 10 -2.59 5.28 -9.74
CA LEU A 10 -3.94 5.70 -10.10
C LEU A 10 -4.24 7.09 -9.51
N ALA A 11 -4.71 7.99 -10.36
CA ALA A 11 -5.23 9.29 -9.97
C ALA A 11 -6.77 9.24 -9.98
N ILE A 12 -7.38 9.62 -8.86
CA ILE A 12 -8.79 9.47 -8.51
C ILE A 12 -9.43 10.85 -8.40
N ASP A 13 -8.79 11.77 -7.69
CA ASP A 13 -9.39 13.08 -7.37
C ASP A 13 -9.32 14.04 -8.55
N ARG A 14 -8.23 13.99 -9.31
CA ARG A 14 -8.05 14.76 -10.55
C ARG A 14 -7.23 13.98 -11.58
N PRO A 15 -7.58 14.07 -12.88
CA PRO A 15 -6.67 13.62 -13.92
C PRO A 15 -5.43 14.53 -13.96
N LEU A 16 -4.29 13.95 -14.33
CA LEU A 16 -3.06 14.65 -14.65
C LEU A 16 -3.26 15.49 -15.91
N ASP A 17 -2.73 16.72 -15.90
CA ASP A 17 -2.68 17.56 -17.07
C ASP A 17 -1.58 17.13 -18.07
N ASP A 18 -1.48 17.85 -19.19
CA ASP A 18 -0.55 17.50 -20.27
C ASP A 18 0.93 17.69 -19.85
N ASP A 19 1.22 18.66 -18.98
CA ASP A 19 2.58 18.94 -18.51
C ASP A 19 3.01 17.88 -17.49
N GLU A 20 2.12 17.53 -16.55
CA GLU A 20 2.33 16.45 -15.58
C GLU A 20 2.53 15.11 -16.29
N GLN A 21 1.69 14.78 -17.30
CA GLN A 21 1.88 13.57 -18.09
C GLN A 21 3.21 13.57 -18.85
N ALA A 22 3.69 14.71 -19.33
CA ALA A 22 4.99 14.81 -20.00
C ALA A 22 6.15 14.57 -19.02
N GLU A 23 6.06 15.08 -17.80
CA GLU A 23 7.03 14.84 -16.73
C GLU A 23 7.09 13.34 -16.37
N ILE A 24 5.94 12.71 -16.12
CA ILE A 24 5.87 11.28 -15.78
C ILE A 24 6.40 10.40 -16.93
N ARG A 25 6.12 10.76 -18.20
CA ARG A 25 6.67 10.05 -19.38
C ARG A 25 8.20 10.09 -19.44
N SER A 26 8.85 11.06 -18.80
CA SER A 26 10.31 11.12 -18.75
C SER A 26 10.92 10.04 -17.84
N LEU A 27 10.16 9.52 -16.88
CA LEU A 27 10.61 8.51 -15.91
C LEU A 27 10.66 7.10 -16.49
N SER A 28 9.73 6.78 -17.41
CA SER A 28 9.69 5.47 -18.07
C SER A 28 9.19 5.57 -19.50
N THR A 29 9.99 5.01 -20.42
CA THR A 29 9.62 4.87 -21.83
C THR A 29 8.75 3.65 -22.12
N ARG A 30 8.66 2.71 -21.18
CA ARG A 30 7.89 1.46 -21.32
C ARG A 30 6.52 1.52 -20.67
N ALA A 31 6.30 2.48 -19.78
CA ALA A 31 5.07 2.59 -19.03
C ALA A 31 3.87 2.95 -19.93
N ARG A 32 2.73 2.34 -19.65
CA ARG A 32 1.42 2.77 -20.15
C ARG A 32 0.93 3.93 -19.30
N ILE A 33 0.95 5.12 -19.87
CA ILE A 33 0.60 6.37 -19.18
C ILE A 33 -0.65 6.99 -19.80
N THR A 34 -1.64 7.25 -18.96
CA THR A 34 -2.87 7.99 -19.27
C THR A 34 -3.00 9.17 -18.29
N ALA A 35 -4.04 9.99 -18.47
CA ALA A 35 -4.35 11.07 -17.54
C ALA A 35 -4.70 10.59 -16.12
N THR A 36 -5.05 9.31 -15.93
CA THR A 36 -5.43 8.79 -14.61
C THR A 36 -4.60 7.60 -14.17
N SER A 37 -3.70 7.08 -15.00
CA SER A 37 -2.98 5.84 -14.68
C SER A 37 -1.55 5.84 -15.20
N PHE A 38 -0.65 5.26 -14.43
CA PHE A 38 0.67 4.82 -14.86
C PHE A 38 0.80 3.33 -14.56
N VAL A 39 1.11 2.51 -15.56
CA VAL A 39 1.38 1.07 -15.38
C VAL A 39 2.70 0.72 -16.02
N ASN A 40 3.53 -0.03 -15.31
CA ASN A 40 4.83 -0.44 -15.83
C ASN A 40 5.29 -1.76 -15.25
N GLU A 41 5.89 -2.59 -16.10
CA GLU A 41 6.42 -3.89 -15.73
C GLU A 41 7.91 -3.95 -16.05
N TYR A 42 8.68 -4.55 -15.14
CA TYR A 42 10.11 -4.77 -15.30
C TYR A 42 10.41 -6.24 -15.17
N HIS A 43 11.26 -6.74 -16.09
CA HIS A 43 11.85 -8.08 -16.02
C HIS A 43 13.36 -8.06 -15.70
N TRP A 44 13.92 -6.86 -15.53
CA TRP A 44 15.30 -6.59 -15.14
C TRP A 44 15.46 -5.11 -14.76
N GLY A 45 16.16 -4.85 -13.66
CA GLY A 45 16.39 -3.50 -13.15
C GLY A 45 15.12 -2.82 -12.61
N ASN A 46 15.26 -1.59 -12.10
CA ASN A 46 14.21 -0.96 -11.31
C ASN A 46 13.53 0.23 -11.99
N PHE A 47 12.36 0.58 -11.46
CA PHE A 47 11.75 1.87 -11.69
C PHE A 47 12.71 3.01 -11.31
N LYS A 48 12.79 4.03 -12.17
CA LYS A 48 13.73 5.15 -11.99
C LYS A 48 13.14 6.34 -11.23
N GLY A 49 11.82 6.39 -11.11
CA GLY A 49 11.14 7.41 -10.30
C GLY A 49 11.10 7.01 -8.84
N ASP A 50 10.68 7.94 -8.00
CA ASP A 50 10.42 7.72 -6.59
C ASP A 50 8.90 7.60 -6.37
N PRO A 51 8.39 6.42 -5.95
CA PRO A 51 6.97 6.24 -5.66
C PRO A 51 6.43 7.24 -4.62
N ASN A 52 7.23 7.65 -3.63
CA ASN A 52 6.79 8.61 -2.62
C ASN A 52 6.52 9.97 -3.25
N HIS A 53 7.48 10.47 -4.04
CA HIS A 53 7.32 11.71 -4.79
C HIS A 53 6.11 11.65 -5.75
N LEU A 54 5.91 10.50 -6.41
CA LEU A 54 4.77 10.33 -7.30
C LEU A 54 3.43 10.35 -6.58
N MET A 55 3.36 9.72 -5.41
CA MET A 55 2.18 9.76 -4.56
C MET A 55 1.92 11.17 -4.06
N GLU A 56 2.93 11.86 -3.51
CA GLU A 56 2.77 13.20 -2.95
C GLU A 56 2.21 14.24 -3.94
N HIS A 57 2.59 14.15 -5.23
CA HIS A 57 2.29 15.21 -6.21
C HIS A 57 1.24 14.85 -7.26
N TYR A 58 1.15 13.57 -7.67
CA TYR A 58 0.44 13.21 -8.91
C TYR A 58 -0.67 12.18 -8.71
N TYR A 59 -0.47 11.20 -7.83
CA TYR A 59 -1.35 10.03 -7.73
C TYR A 59 -2.03 9.90 -6.37
N ASP A 60 -3.09 9.11 -6.33
CA ASP A 60 -3.94 8.92 -5.15
C ASP A 60 -3.85 7.50 -4.59
N ALA A 61 -3.47 6.53 -5.42
CA ALA A 61 -3.22 5.16 -5.03
C ALA A 61 -2.06 4.57 -5.82
N HIS A 62 -1.28 3.71 -5.16
CA HIS A 62 -0.17 2.98 -5.78
C HIS A 62 -0.17 1.52 -5.35
N LEU A 63 0.21 0.64 -6.28
CA LEU A 63 0.53 -0.75 -6.05
C LEU A 63 1.91 -1.06 -6.62
N TYR A 64 2.72 -1.73 -5.82
CA TYR A 64 3.95 -2.37 -6.23
C TYR A 64 3.94 -3.85 -5.81
N VAL A 65 4.36 -4.71 -6.73
CA VAL A 65 4.40 -6.16 -6.54
C VAL A 65 5.68 -6.69 -7.18
N ALA A 66 6.45 -7.48 -6.44
CA ALA A 66 7.66 -8.11 -6.92
C ALA A 66 7.67 -9.61 -6.67
N ASN A 67 8.22 -10.38 -7.62
CA ASN A 67 8.19 -11.84 -7.53
C ASN A 67 9.08 -12.42 -6.42
N TRP A 68 9.87 -11.61 -5.73
CA TRP A 68 10.62 -12.01 -4.53
C TRP A 68 9.88 -11.72 -3.22
N GLY A 69 8.57 -11.45 -3.28
CA GLY A 69 7.71 -11.39 -2.10
C GLY A 69 7.43 -9.98 -1.56
N THR A 70 8.07 -8.93 -2.10
CA THR A 70 7.74 -7.55 -1.72
C THR A 70 6.44 -7.12 -2.37
N HIS A 71 5.48 -6.71 -1.54
CA HIS A 71 4.26 -6.05 -1.97
C HIS A 71 4.09 -4.74 -1.20
N ARG A 72 3.69 -3.68 -1.90
CA ARG A 72 3.48 -2.36 -1.32
C ARG A 72 2.24 -1.71 -1.89
N VAL A 73 1.42 -1.12 -1.03
CA VAL A 73 0.21 -0.36 -1.39
C VAL A 73 0.28 0.99 -0.70
N MET A 74 0.00 2.05 -1.45
CA MET A 74 -0.03 3.41 -0.88
C MET A 74 -1.34 4.11 -1.19
N PHE A 75 -1.83 4.92 -0.25
CA PHE A 75 -3.01 5.77 -0.44
C PHE A 75 -2.73 7.20 0.00
N ARG A 76 -2.98 8.17 -0.89
CA ARG A 76 -2.93 9.60 -0.55
C ARG A 76 -4.32 10.13 -0.25
N LEU A 77 -4.47 10.80 0.89
CA LEU A 77 -5.70 11.47 1.29
C LEU A 77 -5.39 12.91 1.73
N PRO A 78 -6.32 13.86 1.57
CA PRO A 78 -6.25 15.15 2.24
C PRO A 78 -6.23 14.99 3.77
N THR A 79 -5.41 15.77 4.48
CA THR A 79 -5.34 15.74 5.95
C THR A 79 -6.66 16.16 6.62
N ASP A 80 -7.46 16.97 5.93
CA ASP A 80 -8.83 17.33 6.36
C ASP A 80 -9.79 16.12 6.40
N LEU A 81 -9.50 15.05 5.66
CA LEU A 81 -10.33 13.83 5.61
C LEU A 81 -9.77 12.70 6.49
N LEU A 82 -8.45 12.69 6.71
CA LEU A 82 -7.77 11.70 7.52
C LEU A 82 -6.68 12.39 8.34
N ASP A 83 -6.92 12.48 9.65
CA ASP A 83 -6.05 13.17 10.60
C ASP A 83 -4.72 12.40 10.78
N PRO A 84 -3.56 13.02 10.50
CA PRO A 84 -2.26 12.40 10.71
C PRO A 84 -2.02 11.89 12.12
N ASP A 85 -2.51 12.61 13.14
CA ASP A 85 -2.31 12.22 14.54
C ASP A 85 -3.06 10.91 14.85
N VAL A 86 -4.21 10.67 14.21
CA VAL A 86 -4.97 9.42 14.35
C VAL A 86 -4.29 8.28 13.60
N VAL A 87 -3.69 8.57 12.44
CA VAL A 87 -2.98 7.55 11.64
C VAL A 87 -1.73 7.06 12.35
N ASP A 88 -0.99 7.96 13.00
CA ASP A 88 0.25 7.65 13.72
C ASP A 88 0.05 6.57 14.79
N GLU A 89 -1.12 6.55 15.44
CA GLU A 89 -1.47 5.51 16.42
C GLU A 89 -1.47 4.09 15.80
N TYR A 90 -1.76 3.95 14.51
CA TYR A 90 -1.80 2.65 13.81
C TYR A 90 -0.51 2.31 13.07
N CYS A 91 0.49 3.18 13.08
CA CYS A 91 1.78 2.90 12.46
C CYS A 91 2.52 1.82 13.26
N VAL A 92 3.17 0.89 12.56
CA VAL A 92 3.97 -0.19 13.17
C VAL A 92 5.09 -0.57 12.22
N GLY A 93 6.33 -0.39 12.69
CA GLY A 93 7.52 -0.69 11.91
C GLY A 93 7.56 0.02 10.56
N ASP A 94 8.10 -0.68 9.58
CA ASP A 94 8.08 -0.26 8.18
C ASP A 94 6.86 -0.83 7.42
N GLN A 95 6.08 -1.72 8.04
CA GLN A 95 4.96 -2.40 7.40
C GLN A 95 3.70 -1.53 7.31
N VAL A 96 3.47 -0.68 8.30
CA VAL A 96 2.38 0.31 8.29
C VAL A 96 2.99 1.64 8.69
N SER A 97 3.15 2.54 7.72
CA SER A 97 3.71 3.86 7.97
C SER A 97 2.91 4.94 7.24
N ALA A 98 3.17 6.20 7.57
CA ALA A 98 2.55 7.33 6.91
C ALA A 98 3.52 8.50 6.79
N HIS A 99 3.37 9.28 5.72
CA HIS A 99 4.11 10.51 5.49
C HIS A 99 3.15 11.69 5.33
N ASP A 100 3.34 12.72 6.16
CA ASP A 100 2.63 13.98 6.09
C ASP A 100 3.37 15.00 5.21
N SER A 101 2.69 15.50 4.18
CA SER A 101 3.14 16.59 3.30
C SER A 101 2.25 17.83 3.44
N GLY A 102 1.77 18.14 4.65
CA GLY A 102 1.03 19.34 5.03
C GLY A 102 -0.46 19.26 4.70
N ASP A 103 -0.81 19.33 3.42
CA ASP A 103 -2.21 19.28 2.97
C ASP A 103 -2.68 17.84 2.70
N VAL A 104 -1.74 16.89 2.67
CA VAL A 104 -1.96 15.50 2.28
C VAL A 104 -1.18 14.58 3.20
N ILE A 105 -1.77 13.43 3.51
CA ILE A 105 -1.11 12.30 4.13
C ILE A 105 -1.04 11.15 3.15
N VAL A 106 0.10 10.48 3.09
CA VAL A 106 0.32 9.28 2.28
C VAL A 106 0.51 8.11 3.22
N LEU A 107 -0.45 7.19 3.22
CA LEU A 107 -0.37 5.90 3.91
C LEU A 107 0.46 4.93 3.07
N ASP A 108 1.28 4.13 3.72
CA ASP A 108 2.14 3.12 3.12
C ASP A 108 2.03 1.79 3.86
N PHE A 109 1.57 0.78 3.12
CA PHE A 109 1.44 -0.58 3.60
C PHE A 109 2.42 -1.46 2.83
N THR A 110 3.41 -2.00 3.53
CA THR A 110 4.42 -2.88 2.95
C THR A 110 4.39 -4.25 3.62
N SER A 111 4.43 -5.29 2.79
CA SER A 111 4.58 -6.68 3.22
C SER A 111 5.72 -7.32 2.46
N GLU A 112 6.60 -7.99 3.18
CA GLU A 112 7.69 -8.78 2.61
C GLU A 112 7.45 -10.25 2.98
N ASP A 113 7.56 -11.13 1.99
CA ASP A 113 7.51 -12.58 2.17
C ASP A 113 8.89 -13.18 1.92
N ASP A 114 9.53 -13.69 2.97
CA ASP A 114 10.85 -14.33 2.91
C ASP A 114 10.81 -15.76 2.33
N LEU A 115 9.63 -16.29 2.00
CA LEU A 115 9.45 -17.68 1.56
C LEU A 115 9.94 -17.94 0.11
N GLY A 116 10.48 -16.93 -0.58
CA GLY A 116 11.25 -17.09 -1.81
C GLY A 116 10.58 -16.49 -3.06
N GLU A 117 11.16 -16.78 -4.23
CA GLU A 117 10.63 -16.29 -5.51
C GLU A 117 9.32 -17.02 -5.87
N PHE A 118 8.21 -16.29 -6.00
CA PHE A 118 6.88 -16.82 -6.33
C PHE A 118 6.50 -16.57 -7.79
N ASP A 119 5.73 -17.50 -8.37
CA ASP A 119 5.01 -17.26 -9.62
C ASP A 119 3.60 -16.73 -9.26
N PHE A 120 3.19 -15.61 -9.85
CA PHE A 120 1.88 -15.03 -9.59
C PHE A 120 0.82 -15.90 -10.26
N ASP A 121 0.00 -16.62 -9.47
CA ASP A 121 -1.20 -17.30 -10.01
C ASP A 121 -2.39 -16.32 -10.18
N TYR A 122 -2.11 -15.01 -10.16
CA TYR A 122 -3.09 -13.94 -10.28
C TYR A 122 -2.56 -12.81 -11.16
N ASP A 123 -3.49 -12.05 -11.75
CA ASP A 123 -3.17 -10.90 -12.60
C ASP A 123 -2.98 -9.63 -11.75
N PRO A 124 -1.75 -9.07 -11.66
CA PRO A 124 -1.48 -7.90 -10.84
C PRO A 124 -2.26 -6.66 -11.30
N GLU A 125 -2.68 -6.56 -12.57
CA GLU A 125 -3.48 -5.43 -13.06
C GLU A 125 -4.87 -5.35 -12.41
N THR A 126 -5.34 -6.43 -11.79
CA THR A 126 -6.64 -6.46 -11.11
C THR A 126 -6.56 -6.02 -9.65
N LEU A 127 -5.37 -6.06 -9.05
CA LEU A 127 -5.18 -5.92 -7.61
C LEU A 127 -5.50 -4.50 -7.12
N LEU A 128 -4.94 -3.46 -7.75
CA LEU A 128 -5.16 -2.10 -7.28
C LEU A 128 -6.65 -1.74 -7.35
N SER A 129 -7.33 -2.14 -8.44
CA SER A 129 -8.77 -1.92 -8.60
C SER A 129 -9.61 -2.63 -7.53
N ALA A 130 -9.14 -3.76 -7.01
CA ALA A 130 -9.81 -4.50 -5.96
C ALA A 130 -9.68 -3.82 -4.60
N ILE A 131 -8.55 -3.16 -4.32
CA ILE A 131 -8.24 -2.57 -3.01
C ILE A 131 -8.46 -1.04 -2.92
N VAL A 132 -8.56 -0.34 -4.04
CA VAL A 132 -8.67 1.14 -4.07
C VAL A 132 -9.86 1.68 -3.28
N GLY A 133 -10.92 0.87 -3.09
CA GLY A 133 -12.07 1.25 -2.28
C GLY A 133 -11.73 1.55 -0.81
N VAL A 134 -10.62 1.01 -0.27
CA VAL A 134 -10.12 1.33 1.09
C VAL A 134 -9.90 2.83 1.25
N ARG A 135 -9.41 3.52 0.21
CA ARG A 135 -9.22 4.96 0.26
C ARG A 135 -10.53 5.72 0.55
N ALA A 136 -11.63 5.28 -0.04
CA ALA A 136 -12.94 5.89 0.21
C ALA A 136 -13.48 5.58 1.61
N GLU A 137 -13.18 4.40 2.14
CA GLU A 137 -13.51 4.02 3.53
C GLU A 137 -12.75 4.93 4.51
N LEU A 138 -11.44 5.08 4.32
CA LEU A 138 -10.58 5.96 5.13
C LEU A 138 -11.03 7.43 5.06
N ALA A 139 -11.34 7.93 3.86
CA ALA A 139 -11.85 9.28 3.66
C ALA A 139 -13.21 9.52 4.34
N ALA A 140 -13.97 8.45 4.62
CA ALA A 140 -15.23 8.51 5.37
C ALA A 140 -15.04 8.38 6.89
N GLY A 141 -13.79 8.29 7.37
CA GLY A 141 -13.44 8.11 8.78
C GLY A 141 -13.52 6.67 9.27
N ASP A 142 -13.55 5.68 8.36
CA ASP A 142 -13.46 4.27 8.73
C ASP A 142 -12.01 3.86 8.95
N LEU A 143 -11.62 3.71 10.22
CA LEU A 143 -10.27 3.33 10.62
C LEU A 143 -10.05 1.82 10.67
N ARG A 144 -11.07 0.99 10.36
CA ARG A 144 -10.94 -0.47 10.35
C ARG A 144 -9.81 -0.96 9.42
N PRO A 145 -9.60 -0.39 8.21
CA PRO A 145 -8.48 -0.80 7.36
C PRO A 145 -7.11 -0.59 8.03
N LEU A 146 -6.91 0.51 8.76
CA LEU A 146 -5.66 0.78 9.50
C LEU A 146 -5.43 -0.25 10.61
N TYR A 147 -6.46 -0.50 11.43
CA TYR A 147 -6.38 -1.48 12.50
C TYR A 147 -6.12 -2.91 11.98
N LEU A 148 -6.74 -3.26 10.86
CA LEU A 148 -6.53 -4.54 10.20
C LEU A 148 -5.11 -4.69 9.62
N ALA A 149 -4.56 -3.61 9.05
CA ALA A 149 -3.18 -3.57 8.60
C ALA A 149 -2.21 -3.72 9.78
N TRP A 150 -2.45 -2.99 10.88
CA TRP A 150 -1.68 -3.10 12.11
C TRP A 150 -1.70 -4.53 12.67
N LEU A 151 -2.87 -5.18 12.76
CA LEU A 151 -2.97 -6.58 13.21
C LEU A 151 -2.17 -7.54 12.34
N ALA A 152 -2.21 -7.35 11.02
CA ALA A 152 -1.44 -8.18 10.11
C ALA A 152 0.06 -7.97 10.31
N ALA A 153 0.52 -6.73 10.43
CA ALA A 153 1.91 -6.38 10.70
C ALA A 153 2.38 -6.92 12.06
N TYR A 154 1.65 -6.62 13.14
CA TYR A 154 1.95 -7.07 14.50
C TYR A 154 2.05 -8.60 14.61
N GLY A 155 1.14 -9.34 13.95
CA GLY A 155 1.21 -10.81 13.91
C GLY A 155 2.38 -11.38 13.10
N ALA A 156 3.05 -10.58 12.25
CA ALA A 156 4.36 -10.93 11.68
C ALA A 156 5.49 -10.63 12.66
N TRP A 157 5.44 -9.48 13.33
CA TRP A 157 6.41 -9.07 14.34
C TRP A 157 6.57 -10.12 15.46
N GLU A 158 5.47 -10.72 15.94
CA GLU A 158 5.55 -11.76 16.99
C GLU A 158 6.20 -13.09 16.52
N ARG A 159 6.31 -13.34 15.21
CA ARG A 159 6.79 -14.64 14.69
C ARG A 159 8.24 -14.64 14.23
N ASP A 160 8.82 -13.48 14.01
CA ASP A 160 10.20 -13.37 13.58
C ASP A 160 11.14 -13.23 14.80
N GLU A 161 11.42 -14.38 15.44
CA GLU A 161 12.23 -14.46 16.67
C GLU A 161 13.69 -13.98 16.48
N ASP A 162 14.16 -13.83 15.24
CA ASP A 162 15.55 -13.51 14.89
C ASP A 162 15.74 -12.06 14.38
N LEU A 163 14.64 -11.29 14.17
CA LEU A 163 14.78 -9.96 13.55
C LEU A 163 15.20 -8.83 14.51
N PHE A 164 14.77 -8.68 15.78
CA PHE A 164 15.19 -7.51 16.58
C PHE A 164 15.22 -7.61 18.14
N ASP A 165 15.86 -6.59 18.73
CA ASP A 165 16.07 -6.26 20.16
C ASP A 165 14.77 -6.23 20.99
N ARG A 166 14.88 -6.63 22.27
CA ARG A 166 13.78 -6.84 23.25
C ARG A 166 12.99 -5.57 23.67
N ASP A 167 13.16 -4.46 22.98
CA ASP A 167 12.56 -3.17 23.33
C ASP A 167 11.29 -2.85 22.49
N ALA A 168 10.92 -3.71 21.52
CA ALA A 168 9.70 -3.58 20.71
C ALA A 168 8.43 -4.20 21.34
N ASP A 169 8.55 -4.87 22.49
CA ASP A 169 7.44 -5.47 23.25
C ASP A 169 6.53 -4.39 23.91
N ASP A 170 6.83 -3.10 23.75
CA ASP A 170 6.21 -1.98 24.47
C ASP A 170 5.29 -1.08 23.61
N ASP A 171 5.13 -1.34 22.30
CA ASP A 171 4.19 -0.55 21.48
C ASP A 171 2.73 -0.93 21.81
N PRO A 172 1.92 0.01 22.35
CA PRO A 172 0.57 -0.30 22.79
C PRO A 172 -0.35 -0.58 21.61
N GLU A 173 -1.26 -1.53 21.78
CA GLU A 173 -2.33 -1.77 20.80
C GLU A 173 -3.11 -0.46 20.53
N PRO A 174 -3.28 -0.05 19.25
CA PRO A 174 -4.03 1.13 18.90
C PRO A 174 -5.51 1.04 19.27
N PRO A 175 -6.24 2.16 19.29
CA PRO A 175 -7.68 2.15 19.54
C PRO A 175 -8.43 1.24 18.57
N VAL A 176 -9.17 0.26 19.11
CA VAL A 176 -9.97 -0.66 18.30
C VAL A 176 -11.17 0.09 17.69
N PRO A 177 -11.28 0.17 16.34
CA PRO A 177 -12.38 0.87 15.70
C PRO A 177 -13.73 0.16 15.95
N PRO A 178 -14.83 0.92 16.10
CA PRO A 178 -16.16 0.32 16.28
C PRO A 178 -16.57 -0.49 15.05
N GLY A 179 -17.40 -1.52 15.25
CA GLY A 179 -17.99 -2.29 14.14
C GLY A 179 -17.08 -3.37 13.53
N LEU A 180 -15.96 -3.73 14.17
CA LEU A 180 -15.08 -4.81 13.72
C LEU A 180 -15.75 -6.20 13.66
N HIS A 181 -16.78 -6.43 14.47
CA HIS A 181 -17.59 -7.67 14.44
C HIS A 181 -18.64 -7.69 13.33
N THR A 182 -18.87 -6.54 12.67
CA THR A 182 -19.73 -6.39 11.50
C THR A 182 -18.84 -6.17 10.28
N LEU A 183 -17.83 -7.03 10.11
CA LEU A 183 -17.17 -7.19 8.82
C LEU A 183 -18.21 -7.80 7.88
N VAL A 184 -19.02 -6.95 7.27
CA VAL A 184 -19.85 -7.35 6.13
C VAL A 184 -18.86 -7.92 5.12
N ALA A 185 -19.18 -9.09 4.55
CA ALA A 185 -18.31 -9.89 3.67
C ALA A 185 -17.96 -9.23 2.31
N GLY A 186 -17.85 -7.90 2.28
CA GLY A 186 -17.47 -7.08 1.14
C GLY A 186 -16.77 -5.77 1.52
N LEU A 187 -16.23 -5.64 2.74
CA LEU A 187 -15.31 -4.55 3.06
C LEU A 187 -13.97 -4.78 2.36
N VAL A 188 -13.46 -3.73 1.73
CA VAL A 188 -12.20 -3.78 1.01
C VAL A 188 -11.02 -3.98 1.99
N GLY A 189 -11.21 -3.63 3.27
CA GLY A 189 -10.30 -4.01 4.35
C GLY A 189 -10.04 -5.52 4.50
N ASP A 190 -11.01 -6.41 4.21
CA ASP A 190 -10.75 -7.88 4.20
C ASP A 190 -9.81 -8.26 3.05
N LEU A 191 -9.84 -7.53 1.93
CA LEU A 191 -8.88 -7.72 0.85
C LEU A 191 -7.49 -7.22 1.24
N LEU A 192 -7.37 -6.18 2.06
CA LEU A 192 -6.08 -5.71 2.59
C LEU A 192 -5.50 -6.70 3.62
N VAL A 193 -6.36 -7.31 4.46
CA VAL A 193 -5.98 -8.41 5.38
C VAL A 193 -5.60 -9.66 4.61
N ARG A 194 -6.42 -10.07 3.64
CA ARG A 194 -6.11 -11.20 2.76
C ARG A 194 -4.87 -10.91 1.97
N TRP A 195 -4.61 -9.69 1.54
CA TRP A 195 -3.34 -9.34 0.89
C TRP A 195 -2.19 -9.54 1.87
N ALA A 196 -2.24 -8.94 3.06
CA ALA A 196 -1.21 -9.11 4.09
C ALA A 196 -1.05 -10.58 4.57
N GLY A 197 -2.09 -11.41 4.42
CA GLY A 197 -2.08 -12.86 4.71
C GLY A 197 -1.76 -13.78 3.53
N LEU A 198 -2.12 -13.42 2.29
CA LEU A 198 -1.80 -14.14 1.04
C LEU A 198 -0.33 -13.94 0.68
N CYS A 199 0.28 -12.84 1.11
CA CYS A 199 1.73 -12.64 1.14
C CYS A 199 2.44 -13.52 2.18
N ARG A 200 1.79 -14.52 2.79
CA ARG A 200 2.39 -15.39 3.81
C ARG A 200 2.14 -16.88 3.56
N GLY A 201 1.81 -17.23 2.33
CA GLY A 201 1.61 -18.62 1.89
C GLY A 201 0.16 -18.97 1.59
N GLY A 202 -0.08 -19.43 0.36
CA GLY A 202 -1.17 -20.35 0.09
C GLY A 202 -0.87 -21.71 0.74
N GLU A 203 -1.88 -22.30 1.37
CA GLU A 203 -1.88 -23.73 1.73
C GLU A 203 -1.59 -24.64 0.52
#